data_AF-A0A8S3JQZ4-F1
#
_entry.id   AF-A0A8S3JQZ4-F1
#
_cell.length_a   1.000
_cell.length_b   1.000
_cell.length_c   1.000
_cell.angle_alpha   90.00
_cell.angle_beta   90.00
_cell.angle_gamma   90.00
#
_symmetry.space_group_name_H-M   'P 1'
#
loop_
_entity.id
_entity.type
_entity.pdbx_description
1 polymer ?
#
loop_
_entity_poly.entity_id
_entity_poly.type
_entity_poly.pdbx_seq_one_letter_code
_entity_poly.pdbx_strand_id
1 'polypeptide(L)'
;KFRHLAVFPCKLKILPQYIFNVRDPIICGVLVEDGFITNGAPICVPSNNGINLGHIAGIQKNGEPLDIARKGSEVCIKIVSIPGEMPKTYGRHFDKDHILMSKISRESIDILKAYFREEMQKTDWTLIVELKKIFGIV
;
A
#
# COMPACT_ATOMS: atom_id res chain seq x y z
N LYS A 1 11.69 -12.21 -12.72
CA LYS A 1 11.46 -11.37 -13.93
C LYS A 1 10.24 -10.44 -13.81
N PHE A 2 9.13 -10.85 -13.15
CA PHE A 2 7.87 -10.07 -13.13
C PHE A 2 7.52 -9.35 -11.81
N ARG A 3 8.42 -9.35 -10.82
CA ARG A 3 8.10 -8.82 -9.46
C ARG A 3 7.72 -7.33 -9.45
N HIS A 4 8.29 -6.52 -10.35
CA HIS A 4 7.98 -5.10 -10.48
C HIS A 4 6.57 -4.82 -11.04
N LEU A 5 5.94 -5.82 -11.67
CA LEU A 5 4.56 -5.76 -12.17
C LEU A 5 3.55 -6.41 -11.21
N ALA A 6 4.05 -7.16 -10.23
CA ALA A 6 3.23 -7.78 -9.20
C ALA A 6 2.91 -6.76 -8.11
N VAL A 7 1.62 -6.57 -7.84
CA VAL A 7 1.15 -5.70 -6.74
C VAL A 7 0.46 -6.58 -5.73
N PHE A 8 1.14 -6.86 -4.62
CA PHE A 8 0.57 -7.62 -3.51
C PHE A 8 -0.55 -6.82 -2.83
N PRO A 9 -1.63 -7.47 -2.38
CA PRO A 9 -2.75 -6.79 -1.75
C PRO A 9 -2.36 -6.32 -0.35
N CYS A 10 -2.66 -5.06 -0.04
CA CYS A 10 -2.53 -4.53 1.32
C CYS A 10 -3.67 -3.59 1.67
N LYS A 11 -3.99 -3.56 2.97
CA LYS A 11 -4.90 -2.60 3.59
C LYS A 11 -4.21 -2.06 4.83
N LEU A 12 -4.02 -0.74 4.88
CA LEU A 12 -3.22 -0.06 5.89
C LEU A 12 -4.07 1.00 6.58
N LYS A 13 -4.03 0.99 7.90
CA LYS A 13 -4.59 2.04 8.73
C LYS A 13 -3.49 2.97 9.20
N ILE A 14 -3.68 4.27 9.02
CA ILE A 14 -2.74 5.28 9.47
C ILE A 14 -2.80 5.40 11.00
N LEU A 15 -1.64 5.42 11.64
CA LEU A 15 -1.51 5.65 13.08
C LEU A 15 -1.30 7.16 13.31
N PRO A 16 -2.31 7.91 13.79
CA PRO A 16 -2.25 9.37 13.85
C PRO A 16 -1.16 9.92 14.77
N GLN A 17 -0.74 9.15 15.77
CA GLN A 17 0.36 9.50 16.67
C GLN A 17 1.76 9.40 16.01
N TYR A 18 1.84 8.82 14.81
CA TYR A 18 3.09 8.54 14.11
C TYR A 18 3.11 9.18 12.72
N ILE A 19 2.95 10.50 12.64
CA ILE A 19 3.11 11.24 11.39
C ILE A 19 4.41 12.05 11.47
N PHE A 20 5.42 11.64 10.69
CA PHE A 20 6.77 12.22 10.76
C PHE A 20 7.05 13.22 9.64
N ASN A 21 6.50 12.97 8.44
CA ASN A 21 6.54 13.94 7.35
C ASN A 21 5.23 13.89 6.55
N VAL A 22 4.64 15.06 6.34
CA VAL A 22 3.28 15.18 5.79
C VAL A 22 3.24 15.30 4.26
N ARG A 23 4.38 15.56 3.62
CA ARG A 23 4.47 15.77 2.16
C ARG A 23 5.81 15.24 1.63
N ASP A 24 5.76 14.66 0.44
CA ASP A 24 6.83 14.02 -0.34
C ASP A 24 8.27 14.17 0.20
N PRO A 25 8.88 13.07 0.71
CA PRO A 25 8.25 11.77 0.94
C PRO A 25 7.31 11.83 2.15
N ILE A 26 6.10 11.27 2.03
CA ILE A 26 5.24 11.09 3.20
C ILE A 26 5.85 10.01 4.09
N ILE A 27 6.02 10.29 5.38
CA ILE A 27 6.55 9.32 6.36
C ILE A 27 5.54 9.19 7.49
N CYS A 28 4.93 8.02 7.61
CA CYS A 28 3.93 7.75 8.63
C CYS A 28 3.99 6.31 9.15
N GLY A 29 3.58 6.14 10.40
CA GLY A 29 3.29 4.85 11.00
C GLY A 29 1.95 4.32 10.52
N VAL A 30 1.91 3.03 10.20
CA VAL A 30 0.71 2.33 9.76
C VAL A 30 0.59 0.98 10.47
N LEU A 31 -0.66 0.56 10.69
CA LEU A 31 -0.99 -0.82 10.99
C LEU A 31 -1.36 -1.53 9.68
N VAL A 32 -0.71 -2.66 9.41
CA VAL A 32 -1.13 -3.55 8.32
C VAL A 32 -2.38 -4.31 8.78
N GLU A 33 -3.56 -3.86 8.37
CA GLU A 33 -4.84 -4.47 8.76
C GLU A 33 -5.10 -5.77 8.02
N ASP A 34 -4.69 -5.85 6.75
CA ASP A 34 -4.81 -7.06 5.96
C ASP A 34 -3.78 -7.10 4.82
N GLY A 35 -3.46 -8.32 4.38
CA GLY A 35 -2.43 -8.55 3.38
C GLY A 35 -1.01 -8.26 3.88
N PHE A 36 -0.15 -7.78 2.98
CA PHE A 36 1.23 -7.41 3.30
C PHE A 36 1.79 -6.38 2.34
N ILE A 37 2.81 -5.64 2.79
CA ILE A 37 3.50 -4.63 2.00
C ILE A 37 4.94 -5.01 1.72
N THR A 38 5.42 -4.57 0.56
CA THR A 38 6.81 -4.66 0.13
C THR A 38 7.26 -3.31 -0.44
N ASN A 39 8.57 -3.07 -0.49
CA ASN A 39 9.09 -1.93 -1.24
C ASN A 39 8.63 -1.97 -2.71
N GLY A 40 8.34 -0.79 -3.27
CA GLY A 40 7.79 -0.60 -4.61
C GLY A 40 6.26 -0.69 -4.71
N ALA A 41 5.55 -1.15 -3.67
CA ALA A 41 4.10 -1.29 -3.74
C ALA A 41 3.41 0.07 -3.97
N PRO A 42 2.56 0.22 -5.01
CA PRO A 42 1.81 1.44 -5.25
C PRO A 42 0.65 1.57 -4.24
N ILE A 43 0.47 2.75 -3.66
CA ILE A 43 -0.49 3.02 -2.59
C ILE A 43 -1.44 4.15 -2.98
N CYS A 44 -2.72 3.98 -2.66
CA CYS A 44 -3.75 4.98 -2.87
C CYS A 44 -4.74 5.06 -1.70
N VAL A 45 -5.60 6.07 -1.74
CA VAL A 45 -6.77 6.23 -0.87
C VAL A 45 -8.03 5.99 -1.72
N PRO A 46 -8.65 4.81 -1.65
CA PRO A 46 -9.75 4.47 -2.55
C PRO A 46 -11.01 5.33 -2.33
N SER A 47 -11.34 5.64 -1.08
CA SER A 47 -12.58 6.35 -0.71
C SER A 47 -12.64 7.80 -1.20
N ASN A 48 -11.50 8.42 -1.50
CA ASN A 48 -11.42 9.81 -1.92
C ASN A 48 -11.01 9.89 -3.40
N ASN A 49 -11.92 9.49 -4.30
CA ASN A 49 -11.70 9.45 -5.75
C ASN A 49 -10.43 8.70 -6.18
N GLY A 50 -9.99 7.71 -5.40
CA GLY A 50 -8.79 6.95 -5.70
C GLY A 50 -7.49 7.77 -5.71
N ILE A 51 -7.35 8.76 -4.81
CA ILE A 51 -6.13 9.57 -4.69
C ILE A 51 -4.89 8.67 -4.68
N ASN A 52 -4.05 8.87 -5.68
CA ASN A 52 -2.77 8.20 -5.80
C ASN A 52 -1.74 8.88 -4.88
N LEU A 53 -1.14 8.11 -3.97
CA LEU A 53 -0.10 8.62 -3.07
C LEU A 53 1.31 8.36 -3.61
N GLY A 54 1.46 7.41 -4.53
CA GLY A 54 2.74 6.99 -5.08
C GLY A 54 3.09 5.57 -4.67
N HIS A 55 4.34 5.31 -4.29
CA HIS A 55 4.83 3.97 -3.97
C HIS A 55 5.62 3.94 -2.66
N ILE A 56 5.63 2.78 -2.00
CA ILE A 56 6.43 2.55 -0.80
C ILE A 56 7.92 2.50 -1.19
N ALA A 57 8.70 3.43 -0.69
CA ALA A 57 10.16 3.51 -0.88
C ALA A 57 10.96 3.01 0.33
N GLY A 58 10.28 2.68 1.43
CA GLY A 58 10.92 2.10 2.61
C GLY A 58 9.91 1.66 3.65
N ILE A 59 10.25 0.59 4.36
CA ILE A 59 9.50 0.05 5.49
C ILE A 59 10.47 -0.10 6.65
N GLN A 60 10.08 0.33 7.84
CA GLN A 60 10.91 0.22 9.04
C GLN A 60 10.08 -0.22 10.25
N LYS A 61 10.67 -1.02 11.12
CA LYS A 61 10.11 -1.36 12.42
C LYS A 61 11.15 -1.10 13.49
N ASN A 62 10.81 -0.24 14.45
CA ASN A 62 11.72 0.16 15.54
C ASN A 62 13.07 0.71 15.04
N GLY A 63 13.07 1.44 13.91
CA GLY A 63 14.27 2.02 13.30
C GLY A 63 15.02 1.08 12.34
N GLU A 64 14.75 -0.23 12.39
CA GLU A 64 15.39 -1.20 11.51
C GLU A 64 14.63 -1.37 10.19
N PRO A 65 15.32 -1.46 9.04
CA PRO A 65 14.69 -1.66 7.74
C PRO A 65 14.07 -3.05 7.62
N LEU A 66 12.93 -3.13 6.94
CA LEU A 66 12.25 -4.37 6.60
C LEU A 66 11.96 -4.45 5.10
N ASP A 67 12.05 -5.65 4.53
CA ASP A 67 11.63 -5.91 3.16
C ASP A 67 10.13 -6.14 3.04
N ILE A 68 9.53 -6.76 4.06
CA ILE A 68 8.13 -7.18 4.09
C ILE A 68 7.52 -6.89 5.47
N ALA A 69 6.31 -6.35 5.50
CA ALA A 69 5.48 -6.29 6.70
C ALA A 69 4.10 -6.89 6.43
N ARG A 70 3.69 -7.87 7.26
CA ARG A 70 2.41 -8.59 7.13
C ARG A 70 1.36 -8.07 8.11
N LYS A 71 0.11 -8.47 7.88
CA LYS A 71 -1.03 -8.27 8.79
C LYS A 71 -0.67 -8.35 10.27
N GLY A 72 -1.15 -7.37 11.04
CA GLY A 72 -0.88 -7.22 12.47
C GLY A 72 0.43 -6.48 12.79
N SER A 73 1.25 -6.15 11.79
CA SER A 73 2.47 -5.36 12.00
C SER A 73 2.16 -3.87 12.06
N GLU A 74 2.69 -3.20 13.08
CA GLU A 74 2.84 -1.75 13.11
C GLU A 74 4.24 -1.38 12.61
N VAL A 75 4.31 -0.59 11.54
CA VAL A 75 5.55 -0.21 10.86
C VAL A 75 5.50 1.24 10.39
N CYS A 76 6.67 1.87 10.27
CA CYS A 76 6.82 3.14 9.59
C CYS A 76 7.02 2.89 8.10
N ILE A 77 6.28 3.62 7.25
CA ILE A 77 6.43 3.57 5.80
C ILE A 77 6.84 4.94 5.25
N LYS A 78 7.66 4.91 4.21
CA LYS A 78 8.01 6.07 3.39
C LYS A 78 7.32 5.95 2.04
N ILE A 79 6.46 6.90 1.70
CA ILE A 79 5.75 6.95 0.41
C ILE A 79 6.35 8.09 -0.42
N VAL A 80 6.81 7.76 -1.63
CA VAL A 80 7.35 8.72 -2.60
C VAL A 80 6.34 8.90 -3.72
N SER A 81 6.09 10.16 -4.09
CA SER A 81 5.16 10.54 -5.15
C SER A 81 5.63 10.03 -6.51
N ILE A 82 4.71 9.86 -7.46
CA ILE A 82 5.05 9.49 -8.83
C ILE A 82 5.67 10.71 -9.53
N PRO A 83 6.82 10.57 -10.23
CA PRO A 83 7.40 11.65 -11.00
C PRO A 83 6.40 12.26 -11.99
N GLY A 84 6.27 13.58 -11.97
CA GLY A 84 5.34 14.33 -12.82
C GLY A 84 3.92 14.46 -12.26
N GLU A 85 3.55 13.74 -11.20
CA GLU A 85 2.29 13.98 -10.49
C GLU A 85 2.47 15.03 -9.37
N MET A 86 1.45 15.84 -9.11
CA MET A 86 1.47 16.76 -7.98
C MET A 86 1.46 15.97 -6.65
N PRO A 87 2.45 16.18 -5.77
CA PRO A 87 2.51 15.49 -4.49
C PRO A 87 1.28 15.72 -3.62
N LYS A 88 0.83 14.66 -2.94
CA LYS A 88 -0.26 14.72 -1.97
C LYS A 88 0.28 15.07 -0.59
N THR A 89 -0.61 15.55 0.27
CA THR A 89 -0.26 16.07 1.60
C THR A 89 -1.24 15.55 2.63
N TYR A 90 -0.72 14.91 3.67
CA TYR A 90 -1.47 14.48 4.84
C TYR A 90 -2.06 15.71 5.56
N GLY A 91 -3.31 15.62 6.01
CA GLY A 91 -4.07 16.72 6.62
C GLY A 91 -4.71 17.68 5.61
N ARG A 92 -4.48 17.49 4.30
CA ARG A 92 -5.15 18.25 3.23
C ARG A 92 -5.90 17.35 2.25
N HIS A 93 -5.23 16.33 1.72
CA HIS A 93 -5.79 15.44 0.71
C HIS A 93 -6.31 14.12 1.30
N PHE A 94 -5.72 13.69 2.41
CA PHE A 94 -6.09 12.51 3.17
C PHE A 94 -5.61 12.69 4.61
N ASP A 95 -6.14 11.91 5.52
CA ASP A 95 -5.83 11.97 6.96
C ASP A 95 -5.99 10.60 7.61
N LYS A 96 -5.96 10.55 8.95
CA LYS A 96 -6.10 9.33 9.76
C LYS A 96 -7.39 8.53 9.55
N ASP A 97 -8.45 9.17 9.06
CA ASP A 97 -9.75 8.53 8.87
C ASP A 97 -9.84 7.79 7.52
N HIS A 98 -8.82 7.99 6.68
CA HIS A 98 -8.68 7.31 5.41
C HIS A 98 -7.87 6.02 5.55
N ILE A 99 -8.32 4.97 4.85
CA ILE A 99 -7.59 3.70 4.70
C ILE A 99 -6.74 3.77 3.44
N LEU A 100 -5.47 3.37 3.56
CA LEU A 100 -4.59 3.22 2.41
C LEU A 100 -4.68 1.79 1.90
N MET A 101 -4.69 1.62 0.58
CA MET A 101 -4.72 0.29 -0.04
C MET A 101 -3.72 0.21 -1.19
N SER A 102 -3.27 -1.00 -1.52
CA SER A 102 -2.45 -1.18 -2.71
C SER A 102 -3.27 -0.98 -3.98
N LYS A 103 -2.72 -0.22 -4.92
CA LYS A 103 -3.36 0.07 -6.21
C LYS A 103 -3.12 -1.09 -7.17
N ILE A 104 -4.01 -2.09 -7.10
CA ILE A 104 -3.95 -3.27 -7.98
C ILE A 104 -4.56 -2.99 -9.36
N SER A 105 -4.11 -3.75 -10.36
CA SER A 105 -4.63 -3.76 -11.73
C SER A 105 -4.93 -5.18 -12.19
N ARG A 106 -5.72 -5.34 -13.27
CA ARG A 106 -5.98 -6.65 -13.89
C ARG A 106 -4.68 -7.40 -14.20
N GLU A 107 -3.73 -6.72 -14.83
CA GLU A 107 -2.41 -7.25 -15.16
C GLU A 107 -1.65 -7.74 -13.91
N SER A 108 -1.60 -6.91 -12.86
CA SER A 108 -0.90 -7.29 -11.62
C SER A 108 -1.51 -8.52 -10.96
N ILE A 109 -2.85 -8.68 -11.01
CA ILE A 109 -3.57 -9.83 -10.47
C ILE A 109 -3.24 -11.09 -11.26
N ASP A 110 -3.19 -11.01 -12.58
CA ASP A 110 -2.89 -12.16 -13.42
C ASP A 110 -1.43 -12.62 -13.25
N ILE A 111 -0.51 -11.67 -13.04
CA ILE A 111 0.87 -11.95 -12.66
C ILE A 111 0.95 -12.64 -11.30
N LEU A 112 0.19 -12.18 -10.31
CA LEU A 112 0.12 -12.84 -9.00
C LEU A 112 -0.34 -14.29 -9.12
N LYS A 113 -1.37 -14.56 -9.93
CA LYS A 113 -1.89 -15.93 -10.14
C LYS A 113 -0.89 -16.83 -10.86
N ALA A 114 -0.18 -16.30 -11.85
CA ALA A 114 0.74 -17.06 -12.69
C ALA A 114 2.06 -17.37 -12.00
N TYR A 115 2.59 -16.43 -11.18
CA TYR A 115 3.98 -16.51 -10.70
C TYR A 115 4.15 -16.42 -9.19
N PHE A 116 3.16 -15.90 -8.45
CA PHE A 116 3.31 -15.59 -7.02
C PHE A 116 2.26 -16.27 -6.13
N ARG A 117 1.62 -17.32 -6.64
CA ARG A 117 0.54 -18.00 -5.92
C ARG A 117 0.98 -18.61 -4.59
N GLU A 118 2.21 -19.10 -4.52
CA GLU A 118 2.79 -19.72 -3.32
C GLU A 118 3.21 -18.70 -2.26
N GLU A 119 3.50 -17.45 -2.65
CA GLU A 119 3.82 -16.36 -1.70
C GLU A 119 2.56 -15.80 -1.00
N MET A 120 1.37 -16.16 -1.51
CA MET A 120 0.07 -15.59 -1.13
C MET A 120 -0.72 -16.53 -0.21
N GLN A 121 -1.27 -15.97 0.86
CA GLN A 121 -2.16 -16.67 1.78
C GLN A 121 -3.62 -16.60 1.29
N LYS A 122 -4.48 -17.48 1.81
CA LYS A 122 -5.93 -17.48 1.48
C LYS A 122 -6.60 -16.15 1.81
N THR A 123 -6.17 -15.49 2.90
CA THR A 123 -6.61 -14.15 3.29
C THR A 123 -6.20 -13.09 2.27
N ASP A 124 -4.99 -13.17 1.72
CA ASP A 124 -4.50 -12.24 0.70
C ASP A 124 -5.36 -12.31 -0.57
N TRP A 125 -5.79 -13.51 -0.97
CA TRP A 125 -6.74 -13.69 -2.09
C TRP A 125 -8.13 -13.13 -1.80
N THR A 126 -8.56 -13.21 -0.53
CA THR A 126 -9.84 -12.61 -0.10
C THR A 126 -9.77 -11.09 -0.21
N LEU A 127 -8.64 -10.49 0.18
CA LEU A 127 -8.39 -9.06 0.02
C LEU A 127 -8.31 -8.66 -1.45
N ILE A 128 -7.72 -9.47 -2.35
CA ILE A 128 -7.77 -9.22 -3.80
C ILE A 128 -9.21 -9.13 -4.29
N VAL A 129 -10.10 -10.03 -3.85
CA VAL A 129 -11.52 -9.99 -4.25
C VAL A 129 -12.21 -8.72 -3.76
N GLU A 130 -11.88 -8.25 -2.56
CA GLU A 130 -12.37 -6.98 -2.03
C GLU A 130 -11.87 -5.79 -2.87
N LEU A 131 -10.55 -5.71 -3.09
CA LEU A 131 -9.93 -4.63 -3.86
C LEU A 131 -10.44 -4.59 -5.30
N LYS A 132 -10.71 -5.76 -5.93
CA LYS A 132 -11.35 -5.82 -7.25
C LYS A 132 -12.70 -5.09 -7.28
N LYS A 133 -13.52 -5.26 -6.24
CA LYS A 133 -14.83 -4.59 -6.13
C LYS A 133 -14.64 -3.08 -5.94
N ILE A 134 -13.71 -2.68 -5.06
CA ILE A 134 -13.41 -1.28 -4.78
C ILE A 134 -12.92 -0.54 -6.03
N PHE A 135 -12.05 -1.17 -6.83
CA PHE A 135 -11.47 -0.56 -8.03
C PHE A 135 -12.25 -0.84 -9.33
N GLY A 136 -13.40 -1.53 -9.26
CA GLY A 136 -14.19 -1.84 -10.46
C GLY A 136 -13.48 -2.74 -11.47
N ILE A 137 -12.56 -3.60 -11.01
CA ILE A 137 -11.80 -4.51 -11.87
C ILE A 137 -12.66 -5.74 -12.14
N VAL A 138 -13.19 -5.85 -13.37
CA VAL A 138 -13.90 -7.03 -13.87
C VAL A 138 -12.89 -8.13 -14.08
#